data_AF-A0A843TCH6-F1
#
_entry.id   AF-A0A843TCH6-F1
#
_cell.length_a   1.000
_cell.length_b   1.000
_cell.length_c   1.000
_cell.angle_alpha   90.00
_cell.angle_beta   90.00
_cell.angle_gamma   90.00
#
_symmetry.space_group_name_H-M   'P 1'
#
loop_
_entity.id
_entity.type
_entity.pdbx_description
1 polymer ?
#
loop_
_entity_poly.entity_id
_entity_poly.type
_entity_poly.pdbx_seq_one_letter_code
_entity_poly.pdbx_strand_id
1 'polypeptide(L)' 'MTLYEALRTATVVPADALGLEAGSIEVGKLADLVLVEGNPLEDIRHAHRVRLVIANGRVFGLDDLVGEG' A
#
# COMPACT_ATOMS: atom_id res chain seq x y z
N MET A 1 -7.27 -4.08 18.02
CA MET A 1 -6.76 -3.83 16.66
C MET A 1 -7.36 -4.85 15.72
N THR A 2 -8.25 -4.42 14.85
CA THR A 2 -8.79 -5.22 13.72
C THR A 2 -7.79 -5.22 12.57
N LEU A 3 -8.00 -6.11 11.58
CA LEU A 3 -7.16 -6.13 10.37
C LEU A 3 -7.30 -4.83 9.56
N TYR A 4 -8.50 -4.26 9.51
CA TYR A 4 -8.74 -2.95 8.92
C TYR A 4 -7.98 -1.84 9.66
N GLU A 5 -8.02 -1.83 10.99
CA GLU A 5 -7.24 -0.87 11.80
C GLU A 5 -5.74 -1.03 11.56
N ALA A 6 -5.23 -2.27 11.44
CA ALA A 6 -3.83 -2.52 11.12
C ALA A 6 -3.45 -1.90 9.76
N LEU A 7 -4.26 -2.08 8.72
CA LEU A 7 -4.01 -1.44 7.42
C LEU A 7 -4.02 0.09 7.52
N ARG A 8 -4.95 0.67 8.30
CA ARG A 8 -5.00 2.12 8.53
C ARG A 8 -3.75 2.63 9.24
N THR A 9 -3.20 1.88 10.21
CA THR A 9 -1.96 2.25 10.90
C THR A 9 -0.74 2.27 9.98
N ALA A 10 -0.77 1.54 8.87
CA ALA A 10 0.28 1.52 7.85
C ALA A 10 0.05 2.53 6.70
N THR A 11 -1.08 3.24 6.68
CA THR A 11 -1.49 4.08 5.56
C THR A 11 -1.97 5.46 6.02
N VAL A 12 -3.27 5.64 6.26
CA VAL A 12 -3.88 6.95 6.55
C VAL A 12 -3.43 7.55 7.89
N VAL A 13 -3.20 6.72 8.92
CA VAL A 13 -2.84 7.23 10.26
C VAL A 13 -1.52 8.00 10.27
N PRO A 14 -0.40 7.47 9.74
CA PRO A 14 0.84 8.25 9.67
C PRO A 14 0.73 9.43 8.68
N ALA A 15 -0.04 9.31 7.60
CA ALA A 15 -0.26 10.42 6.68
C ALA A 15 -0.95 11.60 7.38
N ASP A 16 -2.03 11.34 8.11
CA ASP A 16 -2.75 12.34 8.91
C ASP A 16 -1.83 12.98 9.97
N ALA A 17 -1.04 12.16 10.68
CA ALA A 17 -0.12 12.63 11.71
C ALA A 17 0.99 13.54 11.17
N LEU A 18 1.36 13.38 9.90
CA LEU A 18 2.39 14.15 9.21
C LEU A 18 1.82 15.28 8.33
N GLY A 19 0.50 15.40 8.21
CA GLY A 19 -0.15 16.37 7.32
C GLY A 19 0.11 16.09 5.83
N LEU A 20 0.22 14.82 5.45
CA LEU A 20 0.46 14.38 4.08
C LEU A 20 -0.85 14.00 3.40
N GLU A 21 -1.01 14.42 2.14
CA GLU A 21 -2.13 14.00 1.27
C GLU A 21 -1.87 12.60 0.68
N ALA A 22 -1.73 11.60 1.55
CA ALA A 22 -1.37 10.21 1.22
C ALA A 22 -2.17 9.19 2.05
N GLY A 23 -1.96 7.88 1.80
CA GLY A 23 -2.52 6.81 2.63
C GLY A 23 -4.00 6.48 2.40
N SER A 24 -4.65 7.12 1.42
CA SER A 24 -6.01 6.79 0.97
C SER A 24 -6.12 6.88 -0.56
N ILE A 25 -7.10 6.19 -1.14
CA ILE A 25 -7.37 6.20 -2.58
C ILE A 25 -8.45 7.23 -2.86
N GLU A 26 -8.05 8.43 -3.25
CA GLU A 26 -8.93 9.57 -3.52
C GLU A 26 -8.41 10.37 -4.72
N VAL A 27 -9.32 10.98 -5.48
CA VAL A 27 -8.97 11.79 -6.66
C VAL A 27 -8.14 13.00 -6.22
N GLY A 28 -7.03 13.24 -6.92
CA GLY A 28 -6.13 14.36 -6.66
C GLY A 28 -4.93 14.03 -5.76
N LYS A 29 -4.92 12.85 -5.12
CA LYS A 29 -3.75 12.35 -4.38
C LYS A 29 -2.72 11.68 -5.30
N LEU A 30 -1.50 11.51 -4.79
CA LEU A 30 -0.48 10.73 -5.47
C LEU A 30 -0.95 9.29 -5.66
N ALA A 31 -0.67 8.71 -6.83
CA ALA A 31 -0.98 7.33 -7.14
C ALA A 31 0.08 6.39 -6.53
N ASP A 32 0.09 6.31 -5.20
CA ASP A 32 0.89 5.38 -4.42
C ASP A 32 0.02 4.20 -3.96
N LEU A 33 0.11 3.09 -4.69
CA LEU A 33 -0.76 1.91 -4.54
C LEU A 33 0.07 0.63 -4.46
N VAL A 34 -0.37 -0.32 -3.64
CA VAL A 34 0.20 -1.66 -3.57
C VAL A 34 -0.93 -2.66 -3.88
N LEU A 35 -0.74 -3.47 -4.91
CA LEU A 35 -1.66 -4.54 -5.25
C LEU A 35 -1.14 -5.84 -4.64
N VAL A 36 -2.00 -6.53 -3.90
CA VAL A 36 -1.68 -7.77 -3.21
C VAL A 36 -2.60 -8.90 -3.65
N GLU A 37 -2.12 -10.13 -3.53
CA GLU A 37 -2.92 -11.33 -3.74
C GLU A 37 -3.56 -11.82 -2.44
N GLY A 38 -4.87 -12.07 -2.51
CA GLY A 38 -5.70 -12.44 -1.35
C GLY A 38 -6.30 -11.22 -0.66
N ASN A 39 -7.05 -11.46 0.42
CA ASN A 39 -7.75 -10.42 1.17
C ASN A 39 -7.07 -10.17 2.53
N PRO A 40 -6.41 -9.02 2.75
CA PRO A 40 -5.80 -8.67 4.04
C PRO A 40 -6.81 -8.47 5.18
N LEU A 41 -8.10 -8.32 4.87
CA LEU A 41 -9.17 -8.23 5.88
C LEU A 41 -9.62 -9.59 6.41
N GLU A 42 -9.17 -10.68 5.79
CA GLU A 42 -9.37 -12.05 6.27
C GLU A 42 -8.09 -12.61 6.92
N ASP A 43 -6.93 -12.26 6.37
CA ASP A 43 -5.62 -12.66 6.89
C ASP A 43 -4.57 -11.60 6.56
N ILE A 44 -4.00 -10.97 7.59
CA ILE A 44 -3.03 -9.87 7.41
C ILE A 44 -1.80 -10.28 6.62
N ARG A 45 -1.45 -11.58 6.59
CA ARG A 45 -0.31 -12.09 5.82
C ARG A 45 -0.47 -11.87 4.32
N HIS A 46 -1.71 -11.71 3.83
CA HIS A 46 -1.97 -11.33 2.43
C HIS A 46 -1.40 -9.95 2.08
N ALA A 47 -1.21 -9.04 3.04
CA ALA A 47 -0.59 -7.74 2.80
C ALA A 47 0.87 -7.85 2.29
N HIS A 48 1.56 -8.97 2.56
CA HIS A 48 2.91 -9.22 2.06
C HIS A 48 2.96 -9.87 0.67
N ARG A 49 1.83 -10.33 0.14
CA ARG A 49 1.75 -11.01 -1.17
C ARG A 49 1.66 -9.99 -2.30
N VAL A 50 2.62 -9.07 -2.36
CA VAL A 50 2.66 -7.98 -3.33
C VAL A 50 2.84 -8.54 -4.75
N ARG A 51 1.98 -8.09 -5.68
CA ARG A 51 2.06 -8.41 -7.11
C ARG A 51 2.56 -7.24 -7.94
N LEU A 52 2.23 -6.03 -7.52
CA LEU A 52 2.53 -4.80 -8.24
C LEU A 52 2.60 -3.64 -7.25
N VAL A 53 3.53 -2.72 -7.49
CA VAL A 53 3.55 -1.42 -6.82
C VAL A 53 3.38 -0.33 -7.86
N ILE A 54 2.55 0.65 -7.56
CA ILE A 54 2.45 1.90 -8.31
C ILE A 54 2.99 2.98 -7.38
N ALA A 55 4.05 3.66 -7.78
CA ALA A 55 4.64 4.75 -7.00
C ALA A 55 4.71 6.01 -7.86
N ASN A 56 4.11 7.10 -7.38
CA ASN A 56 3.94 8.34 -8.15
C ASN A 56 3.36 8.10 -9.56
N GLY A 57 2.40 7.17 -9.68
CA GLY A 57 1.77 6.81 -10.96
C GLY A 57 2.62 5.97 -11.90
N ARG A 58 3.84 5.58 -11.51
CA ARG A 58 4.70 4.67 -12.27
C ARG A 58 4.50 3.25 -11.77
N VAL A 59 4.34 2.32 -12.69
CA VAL A 59 4.11 0.90 -12.41
C VAL A 59 5.45 0.18 -12.27
N PHE A 60 5.58 -0.63 -11.21
CA PHE A 60 6.73 -1.47 -10.90
C PHE A 60 6.27 -2.90 -10.62
N GLY A 61 6.84 -3.85 -11.37
CA GLY A 61 6.77 -5.27 -11.04
C GLY A 61 7.68 -5.62 -9.87
N LEU A 62 7.60 -6.86 -9.38
CA LEU A 62 8.46 -7.31 -8.28
C LEU A 62 9.94 -7.23 -8.66
N ASP A 63 10.27 -7.69 -9.88
CA ASP A 63 11.64 -7.75 -10.41
C ASP A 63 12.29 -6.34 -10.48
N ASP A 64 11.49 -5.30 -10.74
CA ASP A 64 11.95 -3.90 -10.74
C ASP A 64 12.35 -3.40 -9.34
N LEU A 65 11.81 -4.01 -8.27
CA LEU A 65 11.91 -3.53 -6.90
C LEU A 65 12.95 -4.30 -6.06
N VAL A 66 13.07 -5.61 -6.29
CA VAL A 66 13.97 -6.45 -5.49
C VAL A 66 15.41 -6.45 -6.02
N GLY A 67 15.65 -5.87 -7.20
CA GLY A 67 16.96 -5.82 -7.84
C GLY A 67 17.54 -7.21 -7.98
N GLU A 68 17.25 -7.91 -9.08
CA GLU A 68 17.88 -9.19 -9.32
C GLU A 68 19.41 -9.02 -9.41
N GLY A 69 20.14 -9.85 -8.66
CA GLY A 69 21.52 -10.20 -8.97
C GLY A 69 21.59 -11.19 -10.12
#